data_AF-A0A0F8ZKY1-F1
#
_entry.id   AF-A0A0F8ZKY1-F1
#
_cell.length_a   1.000
_cell.length_b   1.000
_cell.length_c   1.000
_cell.angle_alpha   90.00
_cell.angle_beta   90.00
_cell.angle_gamma   90.00
#
_symmetry.space_group_name_H-M   'P 1'
#
loop_
_entity.id
_entity.type
_entity.pdbx_description
1 polymer ?
#
loop_
_entity_poly.entity_id
_entity_poly.type
_entity_poly.pdbx_seq_one_letter_code
_entity_poly.pdbx_strand_id
1 'polypeptide(L)'
;MPLKLYDNTRISEHKMCNRYHYFRHRCYLSGTMPATFHVFGSCWHDSMDVIWRGIKEMPNISNEDLRDVSYEAFKERWSKFDLPPADNLDEDTIKRFGARIPDTAFFMIGNYIERRRSFIEGIELLAVEKPFAVPLFPDDPNTFYVGRRDKDIRWNGRVWAVEHKSTAWGSVNTGFSPIYIETFSPNSQIDGYLHSLNMEYGKEAKGILVDMALITK
;
A
#
# COMPACT_ATOMS: atom_id res chain seq x y z
N MET A 1 22.98 1.44 -24.02
CA MET A 1 23.29 1.18 -22.59
C MET A 1 22.08 0.52 -21.96
N PRO A 2 22.24 -0.37 -20.96
CA PRO A 2 21.09 -1.00 -20.30
C PRO A 2 20.31 0.02 -19.46
N LEU A 3 18.99 -0.17 -19.39
CA LEU A 3 18.11 0.62 -18.52
C LEU A 3 18.45 0.38 -17.04
N LYS A 4 18.52 1.46 -16.26
CA LYS A 4 18.71 1.43 -14.80
C LYS A 4 17.40 1.80 -14.13
N LEU A 5 16.81 0.85 -13.43
CA LEU A 5 15.52 1.02 -12.73
C LEU A 5 15.75 1.01 -11.22
N TYR A 6 15.31 2.08 -10.56
CA TYR A 6 15.34 2.25 -9.11
C TYR A 6 13.93 2.31 -8.56
N ASP A 7 13.63 1.53 -7.53
CA ASP A 7 12.36 1.60 -6.81
C ASP A 7 12.58 2.16 -5.40
N ASN A 8 11.49 2.46 -4.69
CA ASN A 8 11.55 3.00 -3.34
C ASN A 8 12.33 2.08 -2.38
N THR A 9 12.15 0.77 -2.53
CA THR A 9 12.76 -0.25 -1.66
C THR A 9 14.29 -0.20 -1.77
N ARG A 10 14.83 -0.21 -3.00
CA ARG A 10 16.26 -0.09 -3.27
C ARG A 10 16.84 1.19 -2.71
N ILE A 11 16.17 2.33 -2.95
CA ILE A 11 16.64 3.63 -2.48
C ILE A 11 16.63 3.69 -0.94
N SER A 12 15.53 3.28 -0.31
CA SER A 12 15.37 3.33 1.14
C SER A 12 16.39 2.43 1.85
N GLU A 13 16.60 1.23 1.34
CA GLU A 13 17.55 0.28 1.93
C GLU A 13 19.00 0.73 1.75
N HIS A 14 19.32 1.40 0.64
CA HIS A 14 20.63 2.03 0.45
C HIS A 14 20.86 3.16 1.47
N LYS A 15 19.90 4.10 1.59
CA LYS A 15 19.97 5.21 2.55
C LYS A 15 20.11 4.72 3.99
N MET A 16 19.44 3.62 4.34
CA MET A 16 19.52 3.01 5.66
C MET A 16 20.89 2.35 5.90
N CYS A 17 21.35 1.51 4.97
CA CYS A 17 22.64 0.82 5.10
C CYS A 17 23.14 0.30 3.74
N ASN A 18 24.22 0.91 3.24
CA ASN A 18 24.86 0.52 1.98
C ASN A 18 25.25 -0.96 1.92
N ARG A 19 25.70 -1.52 3.06
CA ARG A 19 26.09 -2.94 3.15
C ARG A 19 24.88 -3.86 3.03
N TYR A 20 23.78 -3.51 3.69
CA TYR A 20 22.52 -4.24 3.57
C TYR A 20 21.99 -4.22 2.14
N HIS A 21 21.96 -3.03 1.52
CA HIS A 21 21.58 -2.88 0.12
C HIS A 21 22.45 -3.73 -0.82
N TYR A 22 23.78 -3.74 -0.63
CA TYR A 22 24.68 -4.56 -1.44
C TYR A 22 24.34 -6.05 -1.34
N PHE A 23 24.24 -6.58 -0.12
CA PHE A 23 23.95 -8.01 0.05
C PHE A 23 22.57 -8.38 -0.49
N ARG A 24 21.55 -7.55 -0.29
CA ARG A 24 20.19 -7.85 -0.75
C ARG A 24 20.01 -7.69 -2.26
N HIS A 25 20.47 -6.58 -2.85
CA HIS A 25 20.16 -6.24 -4.26
C HIS A 25 21.26 -6.58 -5.25
N ARG A 26 22.49 -6.83 -4.79
CA ARG A 26 23.61 -7.26 -5.65
C ARG A 26 23.96 -8.72 -5.47
N CYS A 27 23.94 -9.21 -4.23
CA CYS A 27 24.21 -10.63 -3.94
C CYS A 27 22.94 -11.48 -3.81
N TYR A 28 21.75 -10.87 -3.89
CA TYR A 28 20.46 -11.57 -3.77
C TYR A 28 20.30 -12.36 -2.46
N LEU A 29 20.93 -11.89 -1.38
CA LEU A 29 20.79 -12.49 -0.06
C LEU A 29 19.55 -11.93 0.63
N SER A 30 18.51 -12.76 0.76
CA SER A 30 17.28 -12.46 1.48
C SER A 30 17.00 -13.48 2.57
N GLY A 31 16.17 -13.12 3.55
CA GLY A 31 15.65 -14.08 4.52
C GLY A 31 14.82 -15.16 3.84
N THR A 32 14.70 -16.32 4.50
CA THR A 32 13.90 -17.45 4.02
C THR A 32 12.40 -17.21 4.13
N MET A 33 11.98 -16.32 5.04
CA MET A 33 10.58 -15.98 5.26
C MET A 33 10.33 -14.49 5.05
N PRO A 34 9.19 -14.10 4.45
CA PRO A 34 8.81 -12.70 4.36
C PRO A 34 8.52 -12.13 5.74
N ALA A 35 8.79 -10.83 5.91
CA ALA A 35 8.46 -10.14 7.15
C ALA A 35 6.94 -10.04 7.31
N THR A 36 6.44 -10.18 8.53
CA THR A 36 4.99 -10.24 8.82
C THR A 36 4.25 -8.99 8.36
N PHE A 37 4.87 -7.81 8.47
CA PHE A 37 4.30 -6.55 8.00
C PHE A 37 4.21 -6.47 6.47
N HIS A 38 5.12 -7.11 5.72
CA HIS A 38 5.05 -7.18 4.26
C HIS A 38 3.93 -8.12 3.81
N VAL A 39 3.79 -9.28 4.47
CA VAL A 39 2.71 -10.24 4.19
C VAL A 39 1.37 -9.54 4.39
N PHE A 40 1.10 -9.07 5.61
CA PHE A 40 -0.18 -8.45 5.95
C PHE A 40 -0.47 -7.21 5.11
N GLY A 41 0.54 -6.34 4.93
CA GLY A 41 0.39 -5.15 4.09
C GLY A 41 -0.02 -5.52 2.67
N SER A 42 0.62 -6.52 2.06
CA SER A 42 0.24 -6.95 0.70
C SER A 42 -1.18 -7.51 0.61
N CYS A 43 -1.63 -8.30 1.59
CA CYS A 43 -3.01 -8.77 1.65
C CYS A 43 -3.99 -7.60 1.83
N TRP A 44 -3.63 -6.60 2.63
CA TRP A 44 -4.42 -5.39 2.82
C TRP A 44 -4.57 -4.60 1.51
N HIS A 45 -3.51 -4.41 0.72
CA HIS A 45 -3.60 -3.75 -0.58
C HIS A 45 -4.57 -4.47 -1.53
N ASP A 46 -4.47 -5.80 -1.65
CA ASP A 46 -5.36 -6.60 -2.51
C ASP A 46 -6.83 -6.45 -2.08
N SER A 47 -7.12 -6.38 -0.78
CA SER A 47 -8.47 -6.03 -0.28
C SER A 47 -8.89 -4.62 -0.65
N MET A 48 -8.02 -3.61 -0.50
CA MET A 48 -8.36 -2.22 -0.84
C MET A 48 -8.71 -2.08 -2.33
N ASP A 49 -8.03 -2.81 -3.22
CA ASP A 49 -8.35 -2.81 -4.65
C ASP A 49 -9.77 -3.30 -4.92
N VAL A 50 -10.24 -4.31 -4.17
CA VAL A 50 -11.61 -4.82 -4.28
C VAL A 50 -12.60 -3.79 -3.72
N ILE A 51 -12.32 -3.19 -2.56
CA ILE A 51 -13.22 -2.19 -1.96
C ILE A 51 -13.43 -1.00 -2.89
N TRP A 52 -12.34 -0.42 -3.39
CA TRP A 52 -12.40 0.78 -4.22
C TRP A 52 -13.09 0.52 -5.56
N ARG A 53 -12.82 -0.61 -6.22
CA ARG A 53 -13.54 -1.01 -7.44
C ARG A 53 -14.99 -1.36 -7.15
N GLY A 54 -15.25 -2.15 -6.11
CA GLY A 54 -16.59 -2.60 -5.74
C GLY A 54 -17.54 -1.45 -5.45
N ILE A 55 -17.11 -0.42 -4.73
CA ILE A 55 -17.93 0.78 -4.49
C ILE A 55 -18.27 1.51 -5.80
N LYS A 56 -17.36 1.50 -6.78
CA LYS A 56 -17.54 2.20 -8.06
C LYS A 56 -18.33 1.42 -9.10
N GLU A 57 -18.10 0.13 -9.18
CA GLU A 57 -18.66 -0.75 -10.20
C GLU A 57 -19.97 -1.39 -9.74
N MET A 58 -20.19 -1.51 -8.42
CA MET A 58 -21.36 -2.13 -7.81
C MET A 58 -21.98 -1.22 -6.75
N PRO A 59 -22.61 -0.09 -7.12
CA PRO A 59 -23.06 0.94 -6.17
C PRO A 59 -24.06 0.44 -5.12
N ASN A 60 -24.81 -0.62 -5.43
CA ASN A 60 -25.83 -1.21 -4.54
C ASN A 60 -25.31 -2.37 -3.67
N ILE A 61 -24.01 -2.72 -3.74
CA ILE A 61 -23.45 -3.79 -2.91
C ILE A 61 -23.59 -3.43 -1.43
N SER A 62 -24.03 -4.36 -0.59
CA SER A 62 -24.07 -4.12 0.85
C SER A 62 -22.66 -4.01 1.44
N ASN A 63 -22.51 -3.37 2.60
CA ASN A 63 -21.20 -3.32 3.26
C ASN A 63 -20.71 -4.72 3.68
N GLU A 64 -21.64 -5.62 4.00
CA GLU A 64 -21.34 -7.00 4.40
C GLU A 64 -20.80 -7.81 3.21
N ASP A 65 -21.52 -7.79 2.08
CA ASP A 65 -21.07 -8.48 0.85
C ASP A 65 -19.73 -7.92 0.36
N LEU A 66 -19.55 -6.59 0.41
CA LEU A 66 -18.30 -5.97 0.01
C LEU A 66 -17.14 -6.36 0.94
N ARG A 67 -17.36 -6.41 2.25
CA ARG A 67 -16.36 -6.87 3.22
C ARG A 67 -15.96 -8.30 2.91
N ASP A 68 -16.94 -9.18 2.69
CA ASP A 68 -16.69 -10.61 2.50
C ASP A 68 -15.90 -10.86 1.22
N VAL A 69 -16.29 -10.26 0.09
CA VAL A 69 -15.53 -10.37 -1.18
C VAL A 69 -14.13 -9.75 -1.05
N SER A 70 -13.98 -8.64 -0.31
CA SER A 70 -12.67 -8.01 -0.07
C SER A 70 -11.78 -8.87 0.84
N TYR A 71 -12.38 -9.59 1.79
CA TYR A 71 -11.68 -10.53 2.66
C TYR A 71 -11.27 -11.81 1.91
N GLU A 72 -12.06 -12.28 0.95
CA GLU A 72 -11.62 -13.37 0.07
C GLU A 72 -10.36 -13.00 -0.71
N ALA A 73 -10.24 -11.75 -1.20
CA ALA A 73 -9.00 -11.28 -1.81
C ALA A 73 -7.82 -11.24 -0.82
N PHE A 74 -8.08 -10.89 0.44
CA PHE A 74 -7.07 -10.99 1.51
C PHE A 74 -6.57 -12.43 1.66
N LYS A 75 -7.49 -13.39 1.75
CA LYS A 75 -7.19 -14.81 1.93
C LYS A 75 -6.47 -15.39 0.72
N GLU A 76 -6.87 -15.00 -0.49
CA GLU A 76 -6.20 -15.40 -1.73
C GLU A 76 -4.75 -14.90 -1.77
N ARG A 77 -4.50 -13.67 -1.29
CA ARG A 77 -3.13 -13.16 -1.17
C ARG A 77 -2.36 -13.85 -0.06
N TRP A 78 -3.01 -14.13 1.07
CA TRP A 78 -2.42 -14.83 2.21
C TRP A 78 -1.95 -16.25 1.84
N SER A 79 -2.76 -17.00 1.08
CA SER A 79 -2.45 -18.38 0.67
C SER A 79 -1.25 -18.50 -0.29
N LYS A 80 -0.81 -17.38 -0.89
CA LYS A 80 0.41 -17.32 -1.72
C LYS A 80 1.68 -17.30 -0.87
N PHE A 81 1.56 -17.16 0.45
CA PHE A 81 2.65 -17.32 1.39
C PHE A 81 2.63 -18.73 1.97
N ASP A 82 3.81 -19.30 2.21
CA ASP A 82 3.98 -20.60 2.87
C ASP A 82 3.64 -20.48 4.36
N LEU A 83 2.34 -20.32 4.65
CA LEU A 83 1.74 -20.07 5.95
C LEU A 83 0.48 -20.95 6.10
N PRO A 84 0.03 -21.22 7.34
CA PRO A 84 -1.24 -21.87 7.56
C PRO A 84 -2.41 -21.12 6.88
N PRO A 85 -3.48 -21.83 6.49
CA PRO A 85 -4.68 -21.21 5.91
C PRO A 85 -5.23 -20.11 6.83
N ALA A 86 -5.77 -19.05 6.23
CA ALA A 86 -6.23 -17.87 6.98
C ALA A 86 -7.28 -18.20 8.05
N ASP A 87 -8.13 -19.20 7.79
CA ASP A 87 -9.20 -19.63 8.68
C ASP A 87 -8.76 -20.71 9.70
N ASN A 88 -7.49 -21.12 9.68
CA ASN A 88 -6.94 -22.15 10.58
C ASN A 88 -5.45 -21.91 10.87
N LEU A 89 -5.16 -20.82 11.59
CA LEU A 89 -3.80 -20.49 12.01
C LEU A 89 -3.35 -21.35 13.20
N ASP A 90 -2.08 -21.78 13.17
CA ASP A 90 -1.43 -22.38 14.33
C ASP A 90 -1.01 -21.32 15.37
N GLU A 91 -0.79 -21.76 16.61
CA GLU A 91 -0.43 -20.88 17.74
C GLU A 91 0.88 -20.11 17.48
N ASP A 92 1.85 -20.75 16.80
CA ASP A 92 3.14 -20.15 16.47
C ASP A 92 2.98 -18.99 15.49
N THR A 93 2.12 -19.13 14.49
CA THR A 93 1.79 -18.09 13.51
C THR A 93 1.06 -16.94 14.18
N ILE A 94 0.08 -17.22 15.05
CA ILE A 94 -0.64 -16.19 15.81
C ILE A 94 0.35 -15.39 16.66
N LYS A 95 1.25 -16.07 17.37
CA LYS A 95 2.27 -15.42 18.20
C LYS A 95 3.24 -14.59 17.36
N ARG A 96 3.68 -15.12 16.22
CA ARG A 96 4.61 -14.44 15.30
C ARG A 96 4.02 -13.18 14.67
N PHE A 97 2.76 -13.22 14.25
CA PHE A 97 2.11 -12.10 13.56
C PHE A 97 1.48 -11.09 14.52
N GLY A 98 1.14 -11.50 15.75
CA GLY A 98 0.50 -10.65 16.74
C GLY A 98 -0.85 -10.15 16.21
N ALA A 99 -1.01 -8.83 16.08
CA ALA A 99 -2.24 -8.22 15.54
C ALA A 99 -2.36 -8.31 14.01
N ARG A 100 -1.32 -8.80 13.31
CA ARG A 100 -1.30 -8.87 11.84
C ARG A 100 -1.87 -10.20 11.33
N ILE A 101 -3.04 -10.58 11.82
CA ILE A 101 -3.69 -11.85 11.50
C ILE A 101 -4.97 -11.62 10.69
N PRO A 102 -5.43 -12.63 9.92
CA PRO A 102 -6.63 -12.53 9.08
C PRO A 102 -7.88 -12.07 9.84
N ASP A 103 -8.11 -12.57 11.06
CA ASP A 103 -9.24 -12.14 11.90
C ASP A 103 -9.24 -10.63 12.14
N THR A 104 -8.08 -10.05 12.45
CA THR A 104 -7.93 -8.59 12.60
C THR A 104 -8.24 -7.88 11.29
N ALA A 105 -7.76 -8.41 10.16
CA ALA A 105 -8.03 -7.83 8.84
C ALA A 105 -9.53 -7.82 8.51
N PHE A 106 -10.28 -8.87 8.83
CA PHE A 106 -11.71 -8.95 8.60
C PHE A 106 -12.48 -7.77 9.25
N PHE A 107 -12.19 -7.50 10.53
CA PHE A 107 -12.79 -6.37 11.23
C PHE A 107 -12.29 -5.02 10.71
N MET A 108 -11.00 -4.91 10.39
CA MET A 108 -10.42 -3.69 9.81
C MET A 108 -11.06 -3.35 8.46
N ILE A 109 -11.31 -4.33 7.59
CA ILE A 109 -11.98 -4.15 6.29
C ILE A 109 -13.39 -3.61 6.52
N GLY A 110 -14.17 -4.24 7.40
CA GLY A 110 -15.52 -3.79 7.71
C GLY A 110 -15.54 -2.33 8.20
N ASN A 111 -14.66 -1.99 9.15
CA ASN A 111 -14.57 -0.62 9.66
C ASN A 111 -14.07 0.39 8.62
N TYR A 112 -13.16 -0.04 7.73
CA TYR A 112 -12.70 0.79 6.62
C TYR A 112 -13.85 1.15 5.69
N ILE A 113 -14.64 0.16 5.25
CA ILE A 113 -15.79 0.37 4.37
C ILE A 113 -16.78 1.34 5.03
N GLU A 114 -17.15 1.09 6.28
CA GLU A 114 -18.09 1.93 7.03
C GLU A 114 -17.64 3.41 7.07
N ARG A 115 -16.35 3.66 7.29
CA ARG A 115 -15.81 5.03 7.41
C ARG A 115 -15.55 5.71 6.08
N ARG A 116 -15.19 4.95 5.03
CA ARG A 116 -14.66 5.50 3.77
C ARG A 116 -15.66 5.47 2.63
N ARG A 117 -16.72 4.67 2.70
CA ARG A 117 -17.65 4.46 1.58
C ARG A 117 -18.20 5.76 1.01
N SER A 118 -18.74 6.64 1.85
CA SER A 118 -19.32 7.92 1.39
C SER A 118 -18.30 8.82 0.68
N PHE A 119 -17.05 8.83 1.15
CA PHE A 119 -15.97 9.55 0.48
C PHE A 119 -15.63 8.92 -0.88
N ILE A 120 -15.46 7.59 -0.92
CA ILE A 120 -15.13 6.88 -2.16
C ILE A 120 -16.26 7.03 -3.18
N GLU A 121 -17.53 6.97 -2.77
CA GLU A 121 -18.69 7.22 -3.64
C GLU A 121 -18.62 8.61 -4.29
N GLY A 122 -18.21 9.64 -3.54
CA GLY A 122 -18.15 11.04 -3.98
C GLY A 122 -16.96 11.43 -4.87
N ILE A 123 -15.99 10.55 -5.12
CA ILE A 123 -14.83 10.84 -6.00
C ILE A 123 -14.96 10.19 -7.38
N GLU A 124 -14.05 10.45 -8.30
CA GLU A 124 -13.88 9.65 -9.52
C GLU A 124 -12.62 8.81 -9.37
N LEU A 125 -12.73 7.49 -9.55
CA LEU A 125 -11.58 6.59 -9.52
C LEU A 125 -10.98 6.51 -10.93
N LEU A 126 -9.75 7.00 -11.11
CA LEU A 126 -9.09 7.07 -12.41
C LEU A 126 -8.26 5.82 -12.70
N ALA A 127 -7.58 5.29 -11.68
CA ALA A 127 -6.76 4.09 -11.82
C ALA A 127 -6.56 3.36 -10.49
N VAL A 128 -6.28 2.07 -10.59
CA VAL A 128 -5.89 1.17 -9.49
C VAL A 128 -4.57 0.50 -9.86
N GLU A 129 -3.62 0.49 -8.92
CA GLU A 129 -2.29 -0.13 -9.04
C GLU A 129 -1.54 0.28 -10.33
N LYS A 130 -1.49 1.60 -10.58
CA LYS A 130 -0.96 2.15 -11.82
C LYS A 130 0.57 2.19 -11.83
N PRO A 131 1.24 1.42 -12.71
CA PRO A 131 2.70 1.47 -12.81
C PRO A 131 3.15 2.82 -13.36
N PHE A 132 4.33 3.27 -12.93
CA PHE A 132 4.98 4.44 -13.50
C PHE A 132 6.49 4.23 -13.64
N ALA A 133 7.07 4.97 -14.58
CA ALA A 133 8.50 5.15 -14.73
C ALA A 133 8.76 6.63 -15.03
N VAL A 134 9.58 7.27 -14.19
CA VAL A 134 9.93 8.68 -14.34
C VAL A 134 11.45 8.83 -14.46
N PRO A 135 11.95 9.66 -15.38
CA PRO A 135 13.38 9.88 -15.53
C PRO A 135 13.95 10.52 -14.26
N LEU A 136 15.08 10.00 -13.78
CA LEU A 136 15.75 10.52 -12.58
C LEU A 136 16.71 11.66 -12.88
N PHE A 137 17.28 11.67 -14.08
CA PHE A 137 18.30 12.64 -14.49
C PHE A 137 17.89 13.25 -15.84
N PRO A 138 17.96 14.60 -15.99
CA PRO A 138 17.70 15.25 -17.27
C PRO A 138 18.61 14.77 -18.40
N ASP A 139 19.87 14.47 -18.07
CA ASP A 139 20.92 14.15 -19.04
C ASP A 139 21.17 12.63 -19.20
N ASP A 140 20.51 11.77 -18.41
CA ASP A 140 20.60 10.30 -18.56
C ASP A 140 19.22 9.71 -18.90
N PRO A 141 18.94 9.47 -20.19
CA PRO A 141 17.65 8.93 -20.62
C PRO A 141 17.47 7.45 -20.26
N ASN A 142 18.46 6.79 -19.67
CA ASN A 142 18.40 5.36 -19.32
C ASN A 142 18.16 5.11 -17.84
N THR A 143 18.07 6.14 -17.00
CA THR A 143 17.91 5.98 -15.55
C THR A 143 16.56 6.48 -15.07
N PHE A 144 15.77 5.55 -14.53
CA PHE A 144 14.39 5.77 -14.14
C PHE A 144 14.16 5.42 -12.67
N TYR A 145 13.28 6.20 -12.03
CA TYR A 145 12.59 5.80 -10.83
C TYR A 145 11.27 5.16 -11.21
N VAL A 146 11.01 3.96 -10.69
CA VAL A 146 9.86 3.16 -11.02
C VAL A 146 9.08 2.79 -9.78
N GLY A 147 7.78 2.59 -9.95
CA GLY A 147 6.91 2.17 -8.88
C GLY A 147 5.51 1.92 -9.40
N ARG A 148 4.57 1.83 -8.47
CA ARG A 148 3.16 1.58 -8.75
C ARG A 148 2.33 2.40 -7.79
N ARG A 149 1.54 3.36 -8.28
CA ARG A 149 0.65 4.16 -7.44
C ARG A 149 -0.58 3.34 -7.10
N ASP A 150 -0.93 3.25 -5.83
CA ASP A 150 -2.03 2.38 -5.42
C ASP A 150 -3.35 2.81 -6.05
N LYS A 151 -3.69 4.11 -6.00
CA LYS A 151 -4.85 4.67 -6.69
C LYS A 151 -4.54 6.06 -7.25
N ASP A 152 -5.18 6.38 -8.37
CA ASP A 152 -5.34 7.76 -8.84
C ASP A 152 -6.83 8.12 -8.76
N ILE A 153 -7.16 9.28 -8.21
CA ILE A 153 -8.54 9.76 -8.05
C ILE A 153 -8.67 11.20 -8.52
N ARG A 154 -9.86 11.59 -9.00
CA ARG A 154 -10.24 12.99 -9.14
C ARG A 154 -11.20 13.37 -8.00
N TRP A 155 -10.83 14.39 -7.24
CA TRP A 155 -11.59 14.90 -6.11
C TRP A 155 -11.47 16.42 -6.06
N ASN A 156 -12.63 17.11 -5.96
CA ASN A 156 -12.72 18.57 -6.00
C ASN A 156 -12.02 19.20 -7.22
N GLY A 157 -12.21 18.60 -8.40
CA GLY A 157 -11.66 19.09 -9.67
C GLY A 157 -10.14 18.96 -9.82
N ARG A 158 -9.48 18.19 -8.95
CA ARG A 158 -8.04 17.96 -8.97
C ARG A 158 -7.72 16.48 -8.89
N VAL A 159 -6.55 16.08 -9.41
CA VAL A 159 -6.08 14.70 -9.37
C VAL A 159 -5.16 14.48 -8.18
N TRP A 160 -5.44 13.41 -7.44
CA TRP A 160 -4.68 12.97 -6.27
C TRP A 160 -4.24 11.53 -6.47
N ALA A 161 -3.05 11.17 -5.99
CA ALA A 161 -2.75 9.76 -5.76
C ALA A 161 -3.14 9.39 -4.32
N VAL A 162 -3.59 8.16 -4.11
CA VAL A 162 -3.83 7.60 -2.78
C VAL A 162 -2.79 6.51 -2.54
N GLU A 163 -2.16 6.53 -1.36
CA GLU A 163 -1.23 5.50 -0.89
C GLU A 163 -1.83 4.86 0.36
N HIS A 164 -2.06 3.55 0.33
CA HIS A 164 -2.58 2.81 1.47
C HIS A 164 -1.44 2.37 2.38
N LYS A 165 -1.59 2.62 3.69
CA LYS A 165 -0.63 2.16 4.70
C LYS A 165 -1.34 1.51 5.87
N SER A 166 -0.98 0.28 6.18
CA SER A 166 -1.35 -0.37 7.44
C SER A 166 -0.22 -0.23 8.46
N THR A 167 -0.51 0.18 9.69
CA THR A 167 0.51 0.34 10.75
C THR A 167 0.00 -0.08 12.11
N ALA A 168 0.90 -0.55 12.97
CA ALA A 168 0.63 -0.76 14.40
C ALA A 168 1.14 0.41 15.26
N TRP A 169 1.62 1.51 14.64
CA TRP A 169 2.20 2.65 15.34
C TRP A 169 1.10 3.65 15.72
N GLY A 170 0.40 3.35 16.80
CA GLY A 170 -0.69 4.18 17.32
C GLY A 170 -1.59 3.40 18.26
N SER A 171 -2.72 4.00 18.62
CA SER A 171 -3.79 3.33 19.36
C SER A 171 -5.15 3.89 18.95
N VAL A 172 -6.24 3.17 19.24
CA VAL A 172 -7.60 3.65 18.99
C VAL A 172 -7.87 4.97 19.74
N ASN A 173 -7.27 5.14 20.93
CA ASN A 173 -7.51 6.31 21.78
C ASN A 173 -6.69 7.54 21.38
N THR A 174 -5.47 7.33 20.90
CA THR A 174 -4.51 8.41 20.59
C THR A 174 -4.34 8.66 19.10
N GLY A 175 -4.92 7.82 18.24
CA GLY A 175 -4.69 7.84 16.81
C GLY A 175 -3.29 7.34 16.42
N PHE A 176 -2.83 7.76 15.23
CA PHE A 176 -1.52 7.42 14.70
C PHE A 176 -0.39 8.12 15.46
N SER A 177 0.73 7.43 15.62
CA SER A 177 1.94 8.02 16.19
C SER A 177 2.41 9.21 15.34
N PRO A 178 2.71 10.38 15.95
CA PRO A 178 3.29 11.52 15.23
C PRO A 178 4.59 11.16 14.51
N ILE A 179 5.44 10.34 15.15
CA ILE A 179 6.70 9.87 14.56
C ILE A 179 6.42 9.08 13.27
N TYR A 180 5.35 8.28 13.25
CA TYR A 180 4.97 7.55 12.04
C TYR A 180 4.54 8.50 10.92
N ILE A 181 3.75 9.53 11.25
CA ILE A 181 3.29 10.54 10.27
C ILE A 181 4.48 11.29 9.66
N GLU A 182 5.48 11.62 10.48
CA GLU A 182 6.70 12.30 10.03
C GLU A 182 7.51 11.47 9.01
N THR A 183 7.34 10.15 8.97
CA THR A 183 8.05 9.29 7.99
C THR A 183 7.63 9.52 6.54
N PHE A 184 6.52 10.24 6.30
CA PHE A 184 6.01 10.53 4.96
C PHE A 184 6.58 11.82 4.35
N SER A 185 7.36 12.62 5.09
CA SER A 185 7.98 13.83 4.55
C SER A 185 9.32 14.17 5.21
N PRO A 186 10.44 14.15 4.46
CA PRO A 186 10.57 13.68 3.07
C PRO A 186 10.51 12.14 2.97
N ASN A 187 9.96 11.63 1.87
CA ASN A 187 9.85 10.19 1.64
C ASN A 187 9.91 9.85 0.15
N SER A 188 10.86 9.01 -0.28
CA SER A 188 11.07 8.72 -1.71
C SER A 188 9.86 8.06 -2.39
N GLN A 189 9.02 7.33 -1.67
CA GLN A 189 7.78 6.79 -2.23
C GLN A 189 6.81 7.92 -2.54
N ILE A 190 6.52 8.77 -1.55
CA ILE A 190 5.57 9.89 -1.66
C ILE A 190 6.07 10.90 -2.70
N ASP A 191 7.35 11.26 -2.67
CA ASP A 191 7.97 12.20 -3.60
C ASP A 191 7.91 11.65 -5.04
N GLY A 192 8.18 10.37 -5.22
CA GLY A 192 8.14 9.72 -6.52
C GLY A 192 6.71 9.56 -7.07
N TYR A 193 5.73 9.32 -6.20
CA TYR A 193 4.32 9.33 -6.61
C TYR A 193 3.91 10.74 -7.02
N LEU A 194 4.28 11.76 -6.24
CA LEU A 194 3.99 13.14 -6.56
C LEU A 194 4.62 13.56 -7.88
N HIS A 195 5.88 13.18 -8.12
CA HIS A 195 6.56 13.47 -9.37
C HIS A 195 5.89 12.78 -10.56
N SER A 196 5.59 11.48 -10.45
CA SER A 196 4.90 10.74 -11.52
C SER A 196 3.48 11.25 -11.78
N LEU A 197 2.75 11.67 -10.75
CA LEU A 197 1.44 12.28 -10.87
C LEU A 197 1.50 13.62 -11.61
N ASN A 198 2.49 14.47 -11.30
CA ASN A 198 2.70 15.75 -11.98
C ASN A 198 3.12 15.56 -13.43
N MET A 199 3.97 14.58 -13.74
CA MET A 199 4.36 14.28 -15.12
C MET A 199 3.16 13.87 -15.99
N GLU A 200 2.21 13.15 -15.40
CA GLU A 200 1.07 12.61 -16.12
C GLU A 200 -0.11 13.60 -16.22
N TYR A 201 -0.50 14.22 -15.11
CA TYR A 201 -1.69 15.08 -15.04
C TYR A 201 -1.37 16.58 -15.03
N GLY A 202 -0.09 16.95 -15.04
CA GLY A 202 0.36 18.34 -15.11
C GLY A 202 -0.27 19.23 -14.04
N LYS A 203 -0.91 20.31 -14.47
CA LYS A 203 -1.52 21.31 -13.58
C LYS A 203 -2.71 20.79 -12.77
N GLU A 204 -3.31 19.66 -13.15
CA GLU A 204 -4.41 19.04 -12.40
C GLU A 204 -3.93 18.25 -11.18
N ALA A 205 -2.68 17.77 -11.20
CA ALA A 205 -2.08 17.08 -10.07
C ALA A 205 -2.06 17.99 -8.84
N LYS A 206 -2.46 17.44 -7.69
CA LYS A 206 -2.58 18.20 -6.45
C LYS A 206 -1.72 17.67 -5.31
N GLY A 207 -1.67 16.36 -5.12
CA GLY A 207 -0.94 15.79 -4.00
C GLY A 207 -1.20 14.31 -3.80
N ILE A 208 -0.65 13.80 -2.70
CA ILE A 208 -0.79 12.42 -2.27
C ILE A 208 -1.64 12.40 -1.00
N LEU A 209 -2.67 11.56 -0.98
CA LEU A 209 -3.44 11.23 0.22
C LEU A 209 -2.87 9.94 0.79
N VAL A 210 -2.30 10.01 1.99
CA VAL A 210 -1.86 8.81 2.71
C VAL A 210 -3.06 8.27 3.49
N ASP A 211 -3.64 7.18 3.00
CA ASP A 211 -4.78 6.52 3.61
C ASP A 211 -4.30 5.46 4.59
N MET A 212 -4.25 5.85 5.86
CA MET A 212 -3.72 5.03 6.93
C MET A 212 -4.81 4.18 7.61
N ALA A 213 -4.50 2.92 7.85
CA ALA A 213 -5.26 1.98 8.65
C ALA A 213 -4.44 1.53 9.86
N LEU A 214 -5.04 1.63 11.05
CA LEU A 214 -4.40 1.20 12.29
C LEU A 214 -4.70 -0.26 12.57
N ILE A 215 -3.66 -1.05 12.77
CA ILE A 215 -3.72 -2.46 13.16
C ILE A 215 -3.69 -2.52 14.69
N THR A 216 -4.82 -2.84 15.31
CA THR A 216 -4.94 -2.98 16.77
C THR A 216 -5.46 -4.37 17.12
N LYS A 217 -5.12 -4.82 18.33
CA LYS A 217 -5.77 -5.99 18.95
C LYS A 217 -7.09 -5.59 19.57
#